data_AF-A0A2H5VWK2-F1
#
_entry.id   AF-A0A2H5VWK2-F1
#
_cell.length_a   1.000
_cell.length_b   1.000
_cell.length_c   1.000
_cell.angle_alpha   90.00
_cell.angle_beta   90.00
_cell.angle_gamma   90.00
#
_symmetry.space_group_name_H-M   'P 1'
#
loop_
_entity.id
_entity.type
_entity.pdbx_description
1 polymer ?
#
loop_
_entity_poly.entity_id
_entity_poly.type
_entity_poly.pdbx_seq_one_letter_code
_entity_poly.pdbx_strand_id
1 'polypeptide(L)'
;MQYYITKTGLDAFDTARAWGLGVVLNVITGDEVRITDAEWMYIVEPVSAVPKHIRLSGKTAWASLFQQENWQRVFMTAKGGWGKKRDQAKQIMEQQINSLLANLATLQAVALGSGESLPGGLDPTGFKGLRHTTRARYQEGQFNVPKDHWALASLGMATCGTYRYAKEAGQANWLVLLPVPQEVRFSYFRDVRDLFRLPGLKYHGVQNAAAHYAVQLAERLRRRAAAQGSLQDRYSAVLYFRLFGAGQQLKPAQGNQLRLEPLMGAIARDPHTTQPMLEWLDYCFRLGSTKGAEDLALAATELVMRWDLDAYDRLVRIAVRYQAQGRIRRENLPGSNTLKEVMHHVRV
;
A
#
# COMPACT_ATOMS: atom_id res chain seq x y z
N MET A 1 4.46 23.04 10.99
CA MET A 1 3.00 23.15 11.18
C MET A 1 2.42 21.78 10.90
N GLN A 2 1.53 21.28 11.75
CA GLN A 2 0.97 19.93 11.63
C GLN A 2 -0.37 19.99 10.91
N TYR A 3 -0.67 18.93 10.14
CA TYR A 3 -1.97 18.74 9.49
C TYR A 3 -2.53 17.36 9.85
N TYR A 4 -3.84 17.24 9.90
CA TYR A 4 -4.52 16.07 10.43
C TYR A 4 -5.44 15.45 9.38
N ILE A 5 -5.30 14.14 9.16
CA ILE A 5 -6.27 13.32 8.42
C ILE A 5 -7.02 12.46 9.44
N THR A 6 -8.18 12.93 9.88
CA THR A 6 -9.09 12.15 10.74
C THR A 6 -9.58 10.91 9.99
N LYS A 7 -9.43 9.73 10.59
CA LYS A 7 -9.86 8.47 9.98
C LYS A 7 -11.39 8.38 9.96
N THR A 8 -11.92 7.91 8.83
CA THR A 8 -13.35 7.74 8.58
C THR A 8 -13.82 6.30 8.84
N GLY A 9 -12.88 5.38 9.07
CA GLY A 9 -13.14 3.94 9.12
C GLY A 9 -13.13 3.29 7.73
N LEU A 10 -12.67 4.02 6.72
CA LEU A 10 -12.41 3.53 5.37
C LEU A 10 -10.90 3.44 5.20
N ASP A 11 -10.29 2.32 5.61
CA ASP A 11 -8.85 2.22 5.80
C ASP A 11 -8.04 2.59 4.54
N ALA A 12 -8.49 2.16 3.35
CA ALA A 12 -7.78 2.45 2.11
C ALA A 12 -7.95 3.92 1.72
N PHE A 13 -9.16 4.46 1.86
CA PHE A 13 -9.42 5.88 1.64
C PHE A 13 -8.63 6.78 2.59
N ASP A 14 -8.62 6.48 3.89
CA ASP A 14 -7.93 7.25 4.93
C ASP A 14 -6.42 7.25 4.70
N THR A 15 -5.85 6.07 4.45
CA THR A 15 -4.43 5.90 4.13
C THR A 15 -4.06 6.64 2.85
N ALA A 16 -4.90 6.57 1.82
CA ALA A 16 -4.69 7.31 0.58
C ALA A 16 -4.75 8.82 0.79
N ARG A 17 -5.64 9.34 1.64
CA ARG A 17 -5.67 10.77 1.97
C ARG A 17 -4.40 11.23 2.68
N ALA A 18 -3.87 10.42 3.61
CA ALA A 18 -2.61 10.73 4.29
C ALA A 18 -1.44 10.82 3.30
N TRP A 19 -1.30 9.83 2.41
CA TRP A 19 -0.30 9.88 1.34
C TRP A 19 -0.51 11.05 0.38
N GLY A 20 -1.75 11.32 -0.02
CA GLY A 20 -2.09 12.45 -0.89
C GLY A 20 -1.69 13.78 -0.28
N LEU A 21 -1.95 13.99 1.01
CA LEU A 21 -1.56 15.19 1.73
C LEU A 21 -0.04 15.31 1.83
N GLY A 22 0.64 14.22 2.16
CA GLY A 22 2.10 14.22 2.25
C GLY A 22 2.74 14.65 0.92
N VAL A 23 2.25 14.10 -0.20
CA VAL A 23 2.74 14.44 -1.54
C VAL A 23 2.49 15.91 -1.87
N VAL A 24 1.31 16.43 -1.54
CA VAL A 24 0.96 17.84 -1.76
C VAL A 24 1.88 18.76 -0.97
N LEU A 25 2.09 18.46 0.31
CA LEU A 25 2.98 19.26 1.16
C LEU A 25 4.42 19.18 0.67
N ASN A 26 4.91 18.02 0.25
CA ASN A 26 6.23 17.85 -0.35
C ASN A 26 6.39 18.70 -1.63
N VAL A 27 5.37 18.78 -2.48
CA VAL A 27 5.37 19.67 -3.66
C VAL A 27 5.30 21.16 -3.27
N ILE A 28 4.62 21.49 -2.18
CA ILE A 28 4.49 22.86 -1.71
C ILE A 28 5.82 23.36 -1.16
N THR A 29 6.45 22.59 -0.28
CA THR A 29 7.67 22.97 0.45
C THR A 29 8.95 22.64 -0.31
N GLY A 30 8.92 21.65 -1.20
CA GLY A 30 10.11 21.13 -1.87
C GLY A 30 11.03 20.34 -0.93
N ASP A 31 10.50 19.90 0.22
CA ASP A 31 11.29 19.36 1.33
C ASP A 31 10.59 18.15 1.97
N GLU A 32 11.29 17.50 2.92
CA GLU A 32 10.81 16.31 3.64
C GLU A 32 9.45 16.52 4.30
N VAL A 33 8.62 15.48 4.19
CA VAL A 33 7.35 15.36 4.89
C VAL A 33 7.32 14.06 5.69
N ARG A 34 6.84 14.16 6.93
CA ARG A 34 6.58 13.04 7.83
C ARG A 34 5.09 12.70 7.87
N ILE A 35 4.75 11.42 7.89
CA ILE A 35 3.41 10.92 8.18
C ILE A 35 3.50 9.98 9.39
N THR A 36 2.71 10.24 10.42
CA THR A 36 2.64 9.43 11.64
C THR A 36 1.21 8.96 11.87
N ASP A 37 1.02 7.68 12.17
CA ASP A 37 -0.27 7.14 12.60
C ASP A 37 -0.46 7.36 14.10
N ALA A 38 -1.50 8.11 14.46
CA ALA A 38 -1.92 8.40 15.83
C ALA A 38 -3.28 7.77 16.15
N GLU A 39 -3.45 6.51 15.75
CA GLU A 39 -4.62 5.64 15.94
C GLU A 39 -5.90 6.12 15.25
N TRP A 40 -6.49 7.23 15.68
CA TRP A 40 -7.74 7.79 15.15
C TRP A 40 -7.51 8.85 14.04
N MET A 41 -6.26 9.21 13.79
CA MET A 41 -5.86 10.13 12.74
C MET A 41 -4.45 9.83 12.22
N TYR A 42 -4.14 10.36 11.03
CA TYR A 42 -2.75 10.54 10.59
C TYR A 42 -2.33 11.99 10.81
N ILE A 43 -1.14 12.19 11.36
CA ILE A 43 -0.48 13.48 11.49
C ILE A 43 0.51 13.62 10.34
N VAL A 44 0.39 14.68 9.55
CA VAL A 44 1.26 14.96 8.41
C VAL A 44 1.99 16.28 8.63
N GLU A 45 3.31 16.23 8.59
CA GLU A 45 4.18 17.33 9.02
C GLU A 45 5.28 17.57 7.98
N PRO A 46 5.28 18.70 7.26
CA PRO A 46 6.44 19.11 6.50
C PRO A 46 7.52 19.66 7.45
N VAL A 47 8.79 19.35 7.15
CA VAL A 47 9.94 19.90 7.89
C VAL A 47 10.04 21.41 7.66
N SER A 48 9.90 21.85 6.41
CA SER A 48 9.89 23.26 6.04
C SER A 48 8.52 23.92 6.26
N ALA A 49 8.56 25.24 6.50
CA ALA A 49 7.35 26.04 6.67
C ALA A 49 6.50 26.09 5.39
N VAL A 50 5.18 25.98 5.55
CA VAL A 50 4.22 26.09 4.45
C VAL A 50 3.92 27.58 4.18
N PRO A 51 4.08 28.08 2.95
CA PRO A 51 3.74 29.46 2.61
C PRO A 51 2.26 29.77 2.84
N LYS A 52 1.93 31.02 3.23
CA LYS A 52 0.55 31.46 3.47
C LYS A 52 -0.34 31.41 2.22
N HIS A 53 0.24 31.71 1.05
CA HIS A 53 -0.46 31.70 -0.23
C HIS A 53 0.11 30.61 -1.12
N ILE A 54 -0.69 29.58 -1.37
CA ILE A 54 -0.25 28.41 -2.13
C ILE A 54 -0.82 28.46 -3.53
N ARG A 55 0.07 28.29 -4.50
CA ARG A 55 -0.26 28.04 -5.89
C ARG A 55 0.44 26.76 -6.36
N LEU A 56 -0.36 25.75 -6.67
CA LEU A 56 0.14 24.47 -7.22
C LEU A 56 0.37 24.56 -8.73
N SER A 57 -0.47 25.33 -9.43
CA SER A 57 -0.36 25.53 -10.88
C SER A 57 0.97 26.22 -11.24
N GLY A 58 1.64 25.70 -12.28
CA GLY A 58 2.95 26.17 -12.70
C GLY A 58 4.15 25.46 -12.06
N LYS A 59 3.95 24.66 -11.00
CA LYS A 59 5.03 23.82 -10.44
C LYS A 59 5.25 22.57 -11.30
N THR A 60 6.46 22.36 -11.80
CA THR A 60 6.82 21.16 -12.60
C THR A 60 6.58 19.86 -11.84
N ALA A 61 6.93 19.84 -10.55
CA ALA A 61 6.70 18.69 -9.67
C ALA A 61 5.20 18.34 -9.60
N TRP A 62 4.33 19.34 -9.42
CA TRP A 62 2.87 19.18 -9.43
C TRP A 62 2.35 18.63 -10.76
N ALA A 63 2.78 19.21 -11.89
CA ALA A 63 2.34 18.76 -13.21
C ALA A 63 2.72 17.28 -13.47
N SER A 64 3.90 16.85 -13.01
CA SER A 64 4.37 15.48 -13.19
C SER A 64 3.56 14.41 -12.44
N LEU A 65 2.79 14.80 -11.41
CA LEU A 65 1.88 13.87 -10.72
C LEU A 65 0.74 13.41 -11.63
N PHE A 66 0.32 14.23 -12.59
CA PHE A 66 -0.84 13.97 -13.47
C PHE A 66 -0.48 13.40 -14.85
N GLN A 67 0.81 13.28 -15.15
CA GLN A 67 1.31 12.62 -16.37
C GLN A 67 1.37 11.09 -16.23
N GLN A 68 1.13 10.55 -15.04
CA GLN A 68 1.43 9.15 -14.71
C GLN A 68 0.32 8.17 -15.14
N GLU A 69 0.73 6.98 -15.58
CA GLU A 69 -0.16 5.88 -16.00
C GLU A 69 -1.05 5.32 -14.87
N ASN A 70 -0.69 5.55 -13.60
CA ASN A 70 -1.43 5.02 -12.45
C ASN A 70 -2.85 5.62 -12.33
N TRP A 71 -3.10 6.82 -12.86
CA TRP A 71 -4.43 7.45 -12.83
C TRP A 71 -5.50 6.64 -13.55
N GLN A 72 -5.14 5.95 -14.64
CA GLN A 72 -6.06 5.05 -15.32
C GLN A 72 -6.48 3.89 -14.41
N ARG A 73 -5.57 3.44 -13.54
CA ARG A 73 -5.81 2.31 -12.63
C ARG A 73 -6.66 2.73 -11.42
N VAL A 74 -6.44 3.92 -10.87
CA VAL A 74 -7.30 4.50 -9.81
C VAL A 74 -8.76 4.54 -10.24
N PHE A 75 -9.02 4.96 -11.48
CA PHE A 75 -10.38 5.12 -12.02
C PHE A 75 -10.81 4.00 -12.96
N MET A 76 -10.22 2.80 -12.85
CA MET A 76 -10.53 1.70 -13.78
C MET A 76 -12.00 1.26 -13.73
N THR A 77 -12.69 1.49 -12.62
CA THR A 77 -14.12 1.18 -12.45
C THR A 77 -15.05 2.18 -13.16
N ALA A 78 -14.53 3.29 -13.68
CA ALA A 78 -15.34 4.38 -14.24
C ALA A 78 -15.84 4.18 -15.69
N LYS A 79 -15.65 2.99 -16.29
CA LYS A 79 -16.06 2.65 -17.68
C LYS A 79 -15.65 3.70 -18.74
N GLY A 80 -14.40 4.18 -18.67
CA GLY A 80 -13.90 5.26 -19.53
C GLY A 80 -13.96 6.63 -18.84
N GLY A 81 -13.34 7.65 -19.44
CA GLY A 81 -13.32 9.00 -18.84
C GLY A 81 -12.40 9.17 -17.62
N TRP A 82 -11.47 8.25 -17.36
CA TRP A 82 -10.45 8.38 -16.31
C TRP A 82 -9.66 9.69 -16.42
N GLY A 83 -9.40 10.16 -17.65
CA GLY A 83 -8.74 11.44 -17.90
C GLY A 83 -9.56 12.62 -17.35
N LYS A 84 -10.88 12.63 -17.55
CA LYS A 84 -11.77 13.66 -16.99
C LYS A 84 -11.75 13.63 -15.45
N LYS A 85 -11.76 12.44 -14.84
CA LYS A 85 -11.68 12.30 -13.38
C LYS A 85 -10.33 12.72 -12.81
N ARG A 86 -9.23 12.39 -13.49
CA ARG A 86 -7.89 12.92 -13.17
C ARG A 86 -7.86 14.44 -13.22
N ASP A 87 -8.36 15.02 -14.30
CA ASP A 87 -8.35 16.47 -14.51
C ASP A 87 -9.27 17.19 -13.50
N GLN A 88 -10.40 16.56 -13.15
CA GLN A 88 -11.28 17.00 -12.06
C GLN A 88 -10.55 17.01 -10.72
N ALA A 89 -9.84 15.93 -10.35
CA ALA A 89 -9.06 15.87 -9.12
C ALA A 89 -7.98 16.96 -9.09
N LYS A 90 -7.30 17.19 -10.22
CA LYS A 90 -6.31 18.28 -10.36
C LYS A 90 -6.95 19.64 -10.10
N GLN A 91 -8.05 19.95 -10.77
CA GLN A 91 -8.75 21.25 -10.65
C GLN A 91 -9.24 21.50 -9.23
N ILE A 92 -9.85 20.49 -8.60
CA ILE A 92 -10.30 20.58 -7.20
C ILE A 92 -9.13 20.95 -6.29
N MET A 93 -8.01 20.23 -6.40
CA MET A 93 -6.82 20.49 -5.58
C MET A 93 -6.26 21.90 -5.85
N GLU A 94 -6.13 22.32 -7.10
CA GLU A 94 -5.60 23.65 -7.44
C GLU A 94 -6.49 24.79 -6.94
N GLN A 95 -7.82 24.62 -6.95
CA GLN A 95 -8.78 25.63 -6.52
C GLN A 95 -8.96 25.68 -5.00
N GLN A 96 -8.90 24.53 -4.33
CA GLN A 96 -9.30 24.39 -2.92
C GLN A 96 -8.13 24.17 -1.97
N ILE A 97 -6.87 24.17 -2.43
CA ILE A 97 -5.72 23.85 -1.57
C ILE A 97 -5.61 24.72 -0.32
N ASN A 98 -5.83 26.03 -0.44
CA ASN A 98 -5.69 26.94 0.70
C ASN A 98 -6.77 26.67 1.77
N SER A 99 -8.03 26.48 1.36
CA SER A 99 -9.12 26.13 2.28
C SER A 99 -8.95 24.72 2.84
N LEU A 100 -8.50 23.76 2.03
CA LEU A 100 -8.23 22.39 2.46
C LEU A 100 -7.17 22.38 3.56
N LEU A 101 -6.01 23.03 3.36
CA LEU A 101 -4.96 23.06 4.38
C LEU A 101 -5.38 23.83 5.63
N ALA A 102 -6.17 24.89 5.51
CA ALA A 102 -6.74 25.58 6.67
C ALA A 102 -7.64 24.66 7.49
N ASN A 103 -8.49 23.87 6.82
CA ASN A 103 -9.36 22.90 7.50
C ASN A 103 -8.54 21.78 8.15
N LEU A 104 -7.58 21.19 7.42
CA LEU A 104 -6.72 20.10 7.90
C LEU A 104 -5.73 20.53 8.98
N ALA A 105 -5.47 21.83 9.14
CA ALA A 105 -4.69 22.35 10.26
C ALA A 105 -5.45 22.27 11.59
N THR A 106 -6.77 22.06 11.53
CA THR A 106 -7.65 21.88 12.68
C THR A 106 -8.19 20.47 12.73
N LEU A 107 -8.48 19.99 13.95
CA LEU A 107 -9.08 18.68 14.15
C LEU A 107 -10.57 18.72 13.77
N GLN A 108 -10.88 18.37 12.52
CA GLN A 108 -12.24 18.31 12.02
C GLN A 108 -12.64 16.88 11.65
N ALA A 109 -13.88 16.53 11.98
CA ALA A 109 -14.51 15.32 11.49
C ALA A 109 -14.88 15.47 10.00
N VAL A 110 -14.81 14.37 9.26
CA VAL A 110 -15.13 14.35 7.83
C VAL A 110 -16.61 13.99 7.69
N ALA A 111 -17.41 14.91 7.15
CA ALA A 111 -18.82 14.65 6.87
C ALA A 111 -18.97 13.75 5.64
N LEU A 112 -19.37 12.49 5.84
CA LEU A 112 -19.61 11.51 4.78
C LEU A 112 -21.06 11.62 4.28
N GLY A 113 -21.30 11.25 3.02
CA GLY A 113 -22.64 11.24 2.41
C GLY A 113 -22.90 12.34 1.38
N SER A 114 -21.99 13.30 1.21
CA SER A 114 -22.09 14.38 0.23
C SER A 114 -20.83 14.47 -0.63
N GLY A 115 -20.94 14.84 -1.91
CA GLY A 115 -19.79 15.11 -2.77
C GLY A 115 -19.62 14.09 -3.91
N GLU A 116 -18.40 13.60 -4.08
CA GLU A 116 -18.05 12.63 -5.13
C GLU A 116 -18.22 11.19 -4.65
N SER A 117 -18.65 10.34 -5.57
CA SER A 117 -18.74 8.89 -5.36
C SER A 117 -17.35 8.27 -5.21
N LEU A 118 -17.18 7.45 -4.17
CA LEU A 118 -15.95 6.71 -3.92
C LEU A 118 -15.85 5.51 -4.88
N PRO A 119 -14.91 5.51 -5.85
CA PRO A 119 -14.73 4.39 -6.76
C PRO A 119 -14.16 3.19 -5.99
N GLY A 120 -14.51 1.97 -6.42
CA GLY A 120 -14.05 0.74 -5.77
C GLY A 120 -12.52 0.55 -5.79
N GLY A 121 -11.81 1.25 -6.68
CA GLY A 121 -10.35 1.30 -6.71
C GLY A 121 -9.69 2.21 -5.67
N LEU A 122 -10.47 3.02 -4.95
CA LEU A 122 -10.01 3.82 -3.80
C LEU A 122 -10.31 3.14 -2.47
N ASP A 123 -11.47 2.49 -2.34
CA ASP A 123 -11.76 1.65 -1.17
C ASP A 123 -12.77 0.54 -1.52
N PRO A 124 -12.47 -0.74 -1.22
CA PRO A 124 -13.38 -1.85 -1.50
C PRO A 124 -14.70 -1.76 -0.70
N THR A 125 -14.69 -1.16 0.49
CA THR A 125 -15.88 -0.99 1.34
C THR A 125 -16.80 0.13 0.83
N GLY A 126 -16.31 1.01 -0.05
CA GLY A 126 -17.15 1.97 -0.77
C GLY A 126 -18.22 1.30 -1.65
N PHE A 127 -18.02 0.02 -2.01
CA PHE A 127 -18.88 -0.74 -2.91
C PHE A 127 -20.02 -1.50 -2.21
N LYS A 128 -21.17 -1.61 -2.87
CA LYS A 128 -22.37 -2.31 -2.36
C LYS A 128 -22.06 -3.79 -2.08
N GLY A 129 -22.28 -4.24 -0.84
CA GLY A 129 -22.17 -5.64 -0.43
C GLY A 129 -20.91 -6.04 0.37
N LEU A 130 -19.93 -5.15 0.55
CA LEU A 130 -18.69 -5.40 1.32
C LEU A 130 -18.53 -4.48 2.55
N ARG A 131 -19.58 -3.75 2.93
CA ARG A 131 -19.56 -2.85 4.11
C ARG A 131 -19.78 -3.66 5.37
N HIS A 132 -18.84 -3.59 6.31
CA HIS A 132 -19.09 -3.98 7.70
C HIS A 132 -20.02 -2.94 8.35
N THR A 133 -20.83 -3.38 9.31
CA THR A 133 -21.73 -2.53 10.11
C THR A 133 -20.92 -1.50 10.90
N THR A 134 -20.82 -0.28 10.38
CA THR A 134 -20.25 0.87 11.09
C THR A 134 -21.38 1.74 11.68
N ARG A 135 -21.06 2.60 12.65
CA ARG A 135 -22.02 3.56 13.26
C ARG A 135 -22.55 4.64 12.29
N ALA A 136 -22.12 4.63 11.03
CA ALA A 136 -22.59 5.55 10.00
C ALA A 136 -23.96 5.10 9.47
N ARG A 137 -24.94 6.02 9.44
CA ARG A 137 -26.31 5.74 8.99
C ARG A 137 -26.32 5.15 7.58
N TYR A 138 -26.99 4.00 7.44
CA TYR A 138 -27.28 3.33 6.18
C TYR A 138 -28.04 4.28 5.22
N GLN A 139 -27.48 4.50 4.02
CA GLN A 139 -28.22 5.04 2.87
C GLN A 139 -27.88 4.18 1.65
N GLU A 140 -28.91 3.77 0.90
CA GLU A 140 -28.87 2.81 -0.23
C GLU A 140 -28.05 3.26 -1.47
N GLY A 141 -27.27 4.34 -1.37
CA GLY A 141 -26.49 4.92 -2.46
C GLY A 141 -25.01 4.55 -2.51
N GLN A 142 -24.36 4.96 -3.61
CA GLN A 142 -22.90 5.06 -3.70
C GLN A 142 -22.36 5.89 -2.51
N PHE A 143 -21.24 5.45 -1.91
CA PHE A 143 -20.68 6.18 -0.78
C PHE A 143 -20.06 7.48 -1.28
N ASN A 144 -20.67 8.61 -0.94
CA ASN A 144 -20.15 9.92 -1.34
C ASN A 144 -19.24 10.49 -0.25
N VAL A 145 -18.13 11.09 -0.68
CA VAL A 145 -17.17 11.77 0.20
C VAL A 145 -16.92 13.21 -0.31
N PRO A 146 -16.53 14.14 0.56
CA PRO A 146 -16.25 15.51 0.15
C PRO A 146 -15.23 15.58 -1.00
N LYS A 147 -15.42 16.54 -1.91
CA LYS A 147 -14.70 16.60 -3.19
C LYS A 147 -13.19 16.75 -3.02
N ASP A 148 -12.78 17.56 -2.06
CA ASP A 148 -11.39 17.80 -1.66
C ASP A 148 -10.73 16.53 -1.12
N HIS A 149 -11.40 15.83 -0.20
CA HIS A 149 -10.94 14.55 0.33
C HIS A 149 -10.90 13.44 -0.72
N TRP A 150 -11.88 13.42 -1.66
CA TRP A 150 -11.87 12.53 -2.81
C TRP A 150 -10.65 12.78 -3.72
N ALA A 151 -10.38 14.04 -4.04
CA ALA A 151 -9.25 14.41 -4.89
C ALA A 151 -7.91 14.07 -4.23
N LEU A 152 -7.82 14.30 -2.91
CA LEU A 152 -6.65 13.95 -2.10
C LEU A 152 -6.39 12.45 -2.07
N ALA A 153 -7.43 11.64 -1.80
CA ALA A 153 -7.31 10.17 -1.82
C ALA A 153 -6.93 9.66 -3.22
N SER A 154 -7.53 10.24 -4.27
CA SER A 154 -7.20 9.89 -5.66
C SER A 154 -5.73 10.13 -5.98
N LEU A 155 -5.19 11.27 -5.53
CA LEU A 155 -3.77 11.59 -5.68
C LEU A 155 -2.87 10.62 -4.89
N GLY A 156 -3.25 10.29 -3.65
CA GLY A 156 -2.51 9.34 -2.83
C GLY A 156 -2.45 7.95 -3.45
N MET A 157 -3.57 7.42 -3.92
CA MET A 157 -3.61 6.12 -4.62
C MET A 157 -2.86 6.16 -5.95
N ALA A 158 -2.92 7.26 -6.71
CA ALA A 158 -2.16 7.38 -7.95
C ALA A 158 -0.64 7.36 -7.70
N THR A 159 -0.20 7.88 -6.55
CA THR A 159 1.22 8.01 -6.20
C THR A 159 1.77 6.77 -5.50
N CYS A 160 1.01 6.23 -4.54
CA CYS A 160 1.48 5.18 -3.61
C CYS A 160 0.78 3.84 -3.80
N GLY A 161 -0.37 3.82 -4.49
CA GLY A 161 -1.12 2.60 -4.76
C GLY A 161 -0.39 1.75 -5.81
N THR A 162 -0.26 0.46 -5.52
CA THR A 162 0.32 -0.51 -6.45
C THR A 162 -0.78 -1.36 -7.05
N TYR A 163 -0.80 -1.42 -8.38
CA TYR A 163 -1.81 -2.14 -9.15
C TYR A 163 -1.13 -3.20 -10.01
N ARG A 164 -1.49 -4.46 -9.80
CA ARG A 164 -0.95 -5.58 -10.57
C ARG A 164 -2.07 -6.33 -11.28
N TYR A 165 -1.94 -6.42 -12.59
CA TYR A 165 -2.81 -7.28 -13.38
C TYR A 165 -2.51 -8.76 -13.09
N ALA A 166 -3.54 -9.54 -12.84
CA ALA A 166 -3.49 -10.99 -12.69
C ALA A 166 -4.64 -11.61 -13.49
N LYS A 167 -4.34 -12.68 -14.22
CA LYS A 167 -5.37 -13.49 -14.89
C LYS A 167 -5.55 -14.77 -14.11
N GLU A 168 -6.67 -14.89 -13.39
CA GLU A 168 -7.00 -16.07 -12.59
C GLU A 168 -8.24 -16.73 -13.20
N ALA A 169 -8.16 -18.03 -13.50
CA ALA A 169 -9.28 -18.82 -14.05
C ALA A 169 -10.00 -18.17 -15.25
N GLY A 170 -9.26 -17.48 -16.12
CA GLY A 170 -9.82 -16.79 -17.30
C GLY A 170 -10.39 -15.40 -17.03
N GLN A 171 -10.50 -14.97 -15.77
CA GLN A 171 -10.96 -13.63 -15.37
C GLN A 171 -9.78 -12.65 -15.23
N ALA A 172 -10.01 -11.43 -15.73
CA ALA A 172 -9.10 -10.31 -15.59
C ALA A 172 -9.28 -9.66 -14.20
N ASN A 173 -8.26 -9.78 -13.36
CA ASN A 173 -8.24 -9.23 -12.01
C ASN A 173 -7.14 -8.18 -11.87
N TRP A 174 -7.41 -7.16 -11.06
CA TRP A 174 -6.39 -6.23 -10.59
C TRP A 174 -6.21 -6.41 -9.09
N LEU A 175 -4.97 -6.66 -8.69
CA LEU A 175 -4.56 -6.72 -7.30
C LEU A 175 -4.12 -5.31 -6.91
N VAL A 176 -4.73 -4.76 -5.87
CA VAL A 176 -4.44 -3.42 -5.37
C VAL A 176 -3.78 -3.54 -4.01
N LEU A 177 -2.66 -2.86 -3.82
CA LEU A 177 -1.88 -2.84 -2.59
C LEU A 177 -1.59 -1.39 -2.19
N LEU A 178 -1.76 -1.07 -0.91
CA LEU A 178 -1.48 0.25 -0.35
C LEU A 178 -0.78 0.09 1.02
N PRO A 179 0.46 0.56 1.16
CA PRO A 179 1.18 0.49 2.44
C PRO A 179 0.61 1.54 3.42
N VAL A 180 0.39 1.11 4.65
CA VAL A 180 -0.11 1.93 5.75
C VAL A 180 1.08 2.51 6.51
N PRO A 181 1.26 3.84 6.53
CA PRO A 181 2.36 4.46 7.26
C PRO A 181 2.12 4.30 8.76
N GLN A 182 3.16 3.95 9.52
CA GLN A 182 3.17 4.06 10.98
C GLN A 182 3.96 5.30 11.39
N GLU A 183 5.19 5.42 10.89
CA GLU A 183 6.02 6.62 10.96
C GLU A 183 6.92 6.62 9.72
N VAL A 184 6.66 7.49 8.76
CA VAL A 184 7.40 7.52 7.49
C VAL A 184 7.87 8.92 7.16
N ARG A 185 9.01 9.03 6.50
CA ARG A 185 9.58 10.29 6.02
C ARG A 185 9.94 10.15 4.55
N PHE A 186 9.66 11.19 3.77
CA PHE A 186 10.12 11.23 2.38
C PHE A 186 10.40 12.65 1.92
N SER A 187 11.54 12.82 1.25
CA SER A 187 11.99 14.08 0.67
C SER A 187 11.53 14.27 -0.77
N TYR A 188 11.17 13.17 -1.45
CA TYR A 188 10.64 13.24 -2.80
C TYR A 188 9.58 12.17 -3.05
N PHE A 189 8.41 12.59 -3.54
CA PHE A 189 7.29 11.67 -3.79
C PHE A 189 7.60 10.56 -4.81
N ARG A 190 8.61 10.72 -5.69
CA ARG A 190 8.99 9.64 -6.61
C ARG A 190 9.67 8.47 -5.89
N ASP A 191 10.39 8.74 -4.81
CA ASP A 191 11.06 7.71 -4.01
C ASP A 191 10.03 6.80 -3.33
N VAL A 192 8.88 7.36 -2.97
CA VAL A 192 7.73 6.63 -2.43
C VAL A 192 7.20 5.63 -3.45
N ARG A 193 7.14 6.01 -4.73
CA ARG A 193 6.68 5.12 -5.80
C ARG A 193 7.65 3.97 -6.06
N ASP A 194 8.94 4.27 -6.10
CA ASP A 194 9.97 3.24 -6.32
C ASP A 194 10.04 2.27 -5.15
N LEU A 195 9.82 2.76 -3.92
CA LEU A 195 9.69 1.93 -2.72
C LEU A 195 8.55 0.92 -2.81
N PHE A 196 7.51 1.21 -3.59
CA PHE A 196 6.29 0.40 -3.68
C PHE A 196 6.17 -0.41 -4.98
N ARG A 197 7.17 -0.40 -5.85
CA ARG A 197 7.10 -1.15 -7.11
C ARG A 197 7.12 -2.67 -6.87
N LEU A 198 6.24 -3.43 -7.52
CA LEU A 198 6.29 -4.89 -7.50
C LEU A 198 7.15 -5.47 -8.64
N PRO A 199 7.91 -6.54 -8.38
CA PRO A 199 8.51 -7.34 -9.44
C PRO A 199 7.45 -7.97 -10.36
N GLY A 200 7.84 -8.21 -11.60
CA GLY A 200 6.99 -8.72 -12.67
C GLY A 200 6.62 -10.21 -12.57
N LEU A 201 6.35 -10.74 -11.38
CA LEU A 201 6.02 -12.15 -11.17
C LEU A 201 4.56 -12.48 -11.52
N LYS A 202 4.31 -13.78 -11.71
CA LYS A 202 2.97 -14.38 -11.70
C LYS A 202 2.57 -14.65 -10.25
N TYR A 203 1.43 -14.10 -9.83
CA TYR A 203 0.88 -14.28 -8.49
C TYR A 203 -0.35 -15.18 -8.52
N HIS A 204 -0.55 -15.92 -7.44
CA HIS A 204 -1.65 -16.88 -7.25
C HIS A 204 -2.67 -16.34 -6.22
N GLY A 205 -3.20 -15.14 -6.47
CA GLY A 205 -4.09 -14.44 -5.55
C GLY A 205 -3.52 -13.14 -4.99
N VAL A 206 -4.41 -12.30 -4.47
CA VAL A 206 -4.04 -11.01 -3.83
C VAL A 206 -3.19 -11.19 -2.59
N GLN A 207 -3.45 -12.23 -1.79
CA GLN A 207 -2.66 -12.54 -0.60
C GLN A 207 -1.21 -12.86 -0.96
N ASN A 208 -1.01 -13.65 -2.01
CA ASN A 208 0.32 -13.98 -2.51
C ASN A 208 1.07 -12.73 -3.00
N ALA A 209 0.39 -11.84 -3.73
CA ALA A 209 0.97 -10.56 -4.12
C ALA A 209 1.28 -9.64 -2.93
N ALA A 210 0.39 -9.58 -1.93
CA ALA A 210 0.57 -8.76 -0.73
C ALA A 210 1.73 -9.26 0.16
N ALA A 211 1.86 -10.58 0.33
CA ALA A 211 2.97 -11.18 1.07
C ALA A 211 4.31 -10.92 0.39
N HIS A 212 4.40 -11.11 -0.93
CA HIS A 212 5.63 -10.80 -1.64
C HIS A 212 5.93 -9.30 -1.62
N TYR A 213 4.91 -8.44 -1.75
CA TYR A 213 5.05 -7.01 -1.59
C TYR A 213 5.63 -6.64 -0.22
N ALA A 214 5.12 -7.24 0.85
CA ALA A 214 5.60 -7.01 2.22
C ALA A 214 7.10 -7.36 2.35
N VAL A 215 7.53 -8.50 1.79
CA VAL A 215 8.94 -8.90 1.79
C VAL A 215 9.80 -7.92 0.97
N GLN A 216 9.33 -7.47 -0.19
CA GLN A 216 10.06 -6.50 -1.03
C GLN A 216 10.15 -5.12 -0.38
N LEU A 217 9.07 -4.66 0.27
CA LEU A 217 9.07 -3.44 1.06
C LEU A 217 10.07 -3.55 2.22
N ALA A 218 10.00 -4.64 2.97
CA ALA A 218 10.93 -4.94 4.06
C ALA A 218 12.39 -4.93 3.58
N GLU A 219 12.72 -5.55 2.45
CA GLU A 219 14.10 -5.57 1.93
C GLU A 219 14.59 -4.17 1.54
N ARG A 220 13.73 -3.34 0.95
CA ARG A 220 14.09 -1.94 0.61
C ARG A 220 14.34 -1.11 1.86
N LEU A 221 13.49 -1.26 2.88
CA LEU A 221 13.64 -0.58 4.16
C LEU A 221 14.88 -1.07 4.92
N ARG A 222 15.15 -2.37 4.88
CA ARG A 222 16.36 -2.98 5.44
C ARG A 222 17.63 -2.41 4.81
N ARG A 223 17.68 -2.26 3.48
CA ARG A 223 18.82 -1.61 2.79
C ARG A 223 19.04 -0.19 3.26
N ARG A 224 17.96 0.60 3.41
CA ARG A 224 18.04 1.97 3.96
C ARG A 224 18.54 1.94 5.40
N ALA A 225 18.00 1.05 6.24
CA ALA A 225 18.39 0.91 7.64
C ALA A 225 19.86 0.51 7.80
N ALA A 226 20.35 -0.43 6.99
CA ALA A 226 21.76 -0.83 6.98
C ALA A 226 22.68 0.34 6.55
N ALA A 227 22.26 1.16 5.59
CA ALA A 227 23.03 2.32 5.14
C ALA A 227 23.00 3.48 6.15
N GLN A 228 21.89 3.65 6.87
CA GLN A 228 21.66 4.77 7.81
C GLN A 228 21.96 4.39 9.28
N GLY A 229 22.28 3.13 9.55
CA GLY A 229 22.50 2.59 10.89
C GLY A 229 21.24 2.36 11.73
N SER A 230 20.05 2.71 11.23
CA SER A 230 18.78 2.51 11.95
C SER A 230 17.57 2.55 11.01
N LEU A 231 16.49 1.86 11.40
CA LEU A 231 15.21 1.91 10.68
C LEU A 231 14.47 3.22 10.99
N GLN A 232 14.46 4.13 10.02
CA GLN A 232 13.76 5.43 10.13
C GLN A 232 12.29 5.36 9.71
N ASP A 233 11.98 4.59 8.66
CA ASP A 233 10.63 4.47 8.10
C ASP A 233 9.97 3.16 8.57
N ARG A 234 8.76 3.26 9.12
CA ARG A 234 7.96 2.15 9.62
C ARG A 234 6.56 2.15 9.01
N TYR A 235 6.10 0.94 8.71
CA TYR A 235 4.79 0.69 8.13
C TYR A 235 4.07 -0.34 8.99
N SER A 236 2.81 -0.09 9.33
CA SER A 236 2.04 -0.98 10.20
C SER A 236 1.45 -2.16 9.43
N ALA A 237 1.03 -1.91 8.18
CA ALA A 237 0.38 -2.92 7.36
C ALA A 237 0.50 -2.65 5.85
N VAL A 238 0.11 -3.64 5.06
CA VAL A 238 -0.23 -3.49 3.64
C VAL A 238 -1.72 -3.79 3.50
N LEU A 239 -2.51 -2.78 3.12
CA LEU A 239 -3.89 -2.98 2.70
C LEU A 239 -3.89 -3.63 1.32
N TYR A 240 -4.71 -4.65 1.15
CA TYR A 240 -4.83 -5.35 -0.12
C TYR A 240 -6.27 -5.72 -0.46
N PHE A 241 -6.62 -5.60 -1.74
CA PHE A 241 -7.93 -6.02 -2.26
C PHE A 241 -7.84 -6.35 -3.75
N ARG A 242 -8.89 -7.00 -4.28
CA ARG A 242 -9.00 -7.32 -5.71
C ARG A 242 -10.06 -6.48 -6.36
N LEU A 243 -9.86 -6.12 -7.62
CA LEU A 243 -10.90 -5.63 -8.53
C LEU A 243 -11.08 -6.69 -9.61
N PHE A 244 -12.28 -7.27 -9.74
CA PHE A 244 -12.60 -8.34 -10.69
C PHE A 244 -13.72 -7.91 -11.63
N GLY A 245 -13.72 -8.46 -12.86
CA GLY A 245 -14.80 -8.20 -13.83
C GLY A 245 -16.08 -8.94 -13.47
N ALA A 246 -17.20 -8.22 -13.34
CA ALA A 246 -18.55 -8.76 -13.25
C ALA A 246 -19.43 -8.12 -14.34
N GLY A 247 -19.59 -8.84 -15.46
CA GLY A 247 -20.23 -8.30 -16.66
C GLY A 247 -19.41 -7.15 -17.26
N GLN A 248 -20.04 -6.00 -17.53
CA GLN A 248 -19.35 -4.81 -18.04
C GLN A 248 -18.66 -3.94 -16.96
N GLN A 249 -18.74 -4.30 -15.67
CA GLN A 249 -18.22 -3.51 -14.57
C GLN A 249 -17.13 -4.25 -13.80
N LEU A 250 -16.06 -3.55 -13.40
CA LEU A 250 -15.14 -4.04 -12.39
C LEU A 250 -15.73 -3.79 -11.00
N LYS A 251 -15.70 -4.81 -10.14
CA LYS A 251 -16.16 -4.76 -8.74
C LYS A 251 -15.00 -5.09 -7.80
N PRO A 252 -14.86 -4.41 -6.65
CA PRO A 252 -13.94 -4.86 -5.63
C PRO A 252 -14.43 -6.15 -4.96
N ALA A 253 -13.48 -6.98 -4.52
CA ALA A 253 -13.67 -8.06 -3.55
C ALA A 253 -13.11 -7.63 -2.18
N GLN A 254 -13.49 -8.36 -1.13
CA GLN A 254 -13.12 -8.10 0.28
C GLN A 254 -11.67 -7.63 0.43
N GLY A 255 -11.51 -6.47 1.05
CA GLY A 255 -10.21 -5.94 1.46
C GLY A 255 -9.77 -6.52 2.79
N ASN A 256 -8.46 -6.69 2.96
CA ASN A 256 -7.88 -7.13 4.21
C ASN A 256 -6.49 -6.48 4.38
N GLN A 257 -5.88 -6.66 5.54
CA GLN A 257 -4.60 -6.09 5.91
C GLN A 257 -3.58 -7.17 6.25
N LEU A 258 -2.36 -7.02 5.73
CA LEU A 258 -1.20 -7.82 6.13
C LEU A 258 -0.39 -6.99 7.11
N ARG A 259 -0.29 -7.43 8.37
CA ARG A 259 0.48 -6.72 9.41
C ARG A 259 1.98 -6.87 9.17
N LEU A 260 2.69 -5.75 9.18
CA LEU A 260 4.14 -5.73 8.93
C LEU A 260 4.98 -5.81 10.21
N GLU A 261 4.36 -5.82 11.38
CA GLU A 261 5.04 -5.87 12.69
C GLU A 261 6.21 -6.88 12.75
N PRO A 262 6.05 -8.15 12.33
CA PRO A 262 7.16 -9.11 12.41
C PRO A 262 8.35 -8.73 11.53
N LEU A 263 8.08 -8.26 10.31
CA LEU A 263 9.11 -7.82 9.37
C LEU A 263 9.78 -6.53 9.84
N MET A 264 9.02 -5.56 10.35
CA MET A 264 9.57 -4.30 10.88
C MET A 264 10.40 -4.55 12.13
N GLY A 265 9.95 -5.44 13.01
CA GLY A 265 10.67 -5.86 14.21
C GLY A 265 12.00 -6.55 13.90
N ALA A 266 12.02 -7.42 12.88
CA ALA A 266 13.26 -8.04 12.39
C ALA A 266 14.29 -6.99 11.95
N ILE A 267 13.88 -6.08 11.05
CA ILE A 267 14.77 -5.03 10.52
C ILE A 267 15.26 -4.10 11.63
N ALA A 268 14.37 -3.69 12.54
CA ALA A 268 14.71 -2.78 13.63
C ALA A 268 15.71 -3.38 14.62
N ARG A 269 15.68 -4.71 14.82
CA ARG A 269 16.65 -5.41 15.65
C ARG A 269 18.03 -5.44 14.99
N ASP A 270 18.09 -5.95 13.77
CA ASP A 270 19.36 -6.06 13.04
C ASP A 270 19.09 -6.17 11.52
N PRO A 271 19.38 -5.11 10.75
CA PRO A 271 19.16 -5.09 9.32
C PRO A 271 20.14 -5.98 8.53
N HIS A 272 21.26 -6.42 9.11
CA HIS A 272 22.20 -7.31 8.44
C HIS A 272 21.80 -8.78 8.63
N THR A 273 21.43 -9.20 9.84
CA THR A 273 20.98 -10.59 10.09
C THR A 273 19.61 -10.88 9.48
N THR A 274 18.79 -9.84 9.25
CA THR A 274 17.49 -9.96 8.58
C THR A 274 17.62 -10.26 7.07
N GLN A 275 18.73 -9.88 6.43
CA GLN A 275 18.89 -9.99 4.97
C GLN A 275 18.70 -11.43 4.45
N PRO A 276 19.38 -12.46 4.99
CA PRO A 276 19.22 -13.83 4.49
C PRO A 276 17.79 -14.37 4.60
N MET A 277 17.02 -13.93 5.61
CA MET A 277 15.61 -14.30 5.76
C MET A 277 14.78 -13.73 4.61
N LEU A 278 14.94 -12.44 4.31
CA LEU A 278 14.20 -11.78 3.24
C LEU A 278 14.57 -12.32 1.85
N GLU A 279 15.86 -12.58 1.62
CA GLU A 279 16.36 -13.19 0.38
C GLU A 279 15.79 -14.59 0.17
N TRP A 280 15.69 -15.39 1.24
CA TRP A 280 15.08 -16.72 1.18
C TRP A 280 13.58 -16.65 0.88
N LEU A 281 12.84 -15.78 1.56
CA LEU A 281 11.41 -15.60 1.30
C LEU A 281 11.16 -15.10 -0.15
N ASP A 282 11.94 -14.13 -0.62
CA ASP A 282 11.91 -13.67 -2.01
C ASP A 282 12.20 -14.81 -2.99
N TYR A 283 13.21 -15.64 -2.71
CA TYR A 283 13.51 -16.82 -3.52
C TYR A 283 12.32 -17.78 -3.61
N CYS A 284 11.64 -18.07 -2.50
CA CYS A 284 10.44 -18.91 -2.49
C CYS A 284 9.33 -18.32 -3.39
N PHE A 285 9.10 -17.01 -3.35
CA PHE A 285 8.14 -16.35 -4.24
C PHE A 285 8.54 -16.40 -5.71
N ARG A 286 9.82 -16.15 -6.02
CA ARG A 286 10.33 -16.22 -7.40
C ARG A 286 10.22 -17.62 -7.97
N LEU A 287 10.69 -18.63 -7.24
CA LEU A 287 10.59 -20.02 -7.67
C LEU A 287 9.11 -20.44 -7.80
N GLY A 288 8.27 -20.11 -6.82
CA GLY A 288 6.84 -20.47 -6.86
C GLY A 288 5.99 -19.68 -7.86
N SER A 289 6.56 -18.66 -8.51
CA SER A 289 5.94 -18.04 -9.69
C SER A 289 6.07 -18.88 -10.97
N THR A 290 6.92 -19.92 -10.95
CA THR A 290 7.14 -20.83 -12.07
C THR A 290 6.15 -22.01 -12.05
N LYS A 291 5.90 -22.61 -13.23
CA LYS A 291 4.96 -23.72 -13.37
C LYS A 291 5.41 -24.93 -12.53
N GLY A 292 4.46 -25.52 -11.81
CA GLY A 292 4.66 -26.69 -10.95
C GLY A 292 5.41 -26.38 -9.65
N ALA A 293 5.63 -25.12 -9.30
CA ALA A 293 6.25 -24.68 -8.04
C ALA A 293 5.29 -23.87 -7.15
N GLU A 294 4.01 -23.79 -7.52
CA GLU A 294 3.06 -22.82 -7.00
C GLU A 294 2.82 -22.95 -5.49
N ASP A 295 2.84 -24.17 -4.97
CA ASP A 295 2.67 -24.48 -3.55
C ASP A 295 3.78 -23.90 -2.66
N LEU A 296 5.00 -23.70 -3.19
CA LEU A 296 6.08 -23.01 -2.47
C LEU A 296 5.76 -21.53 -2.24
N ALA A 297 5.24 -20.83 -3.25
CA ALA A 297 4.80 -19.44 -3.10
C ALA A 297 3.59 -19.34 -2.15
N LEU A 298 2.69 -20.32 -2.18
CA LEU A 298 1.53 -20.36 -1.27
C LEU A 298 1.93 -20.58 0.19
N ALA A 299 2.88 -21.49 0.48
CA ALA A 299 3.37 -21.68 1.84
C ALA A 299 4.19 -20.48 2.34
N ALA A 300 5.00 -19.85 1.48
CA ALA A 300 5.69 -18.60 1.84
C ALA A 300 4.68 -17.47 2.13
N THR A 301 3.57 -17.41 1.38
CA THR A 301 2.47 -16.47 1.64
C THR A 301 1.88 -16.71 3.03
N GLU A 302 1.60 -17.96 3.37
CA GLU A 302 1.01 -18.30 4.67
C GLU A 302 1.92 -17.91 5.83
N LEU A 303 3.22 -18.21 5.74
CA LEU A 303 4.20 -17.82 6.76
C LEU A 303 4.24 -16.29 6.94
N VAL A 304 4.35 -15.53 5.85
CA VAL A 304 4.42 -14.05 5.93
C VAL A 304 3.14 -13.44 6.49
N MET A 305 1.98 -14.09 6.31
CA MET A 305 0.69 -13.63 6.82
C MET A 305 0.49 -13.93 8.31
N ARG A 306 1.00 -15.07 8.80
CA ARG A 306 0.65 -15.60 10.13
C ARG A 306 1.81 -15.60 11.11
N TRP A 307 3.03 -15.88 10.67
CA TRP A 307 4.21 -16.07 11.50
C TRP A 307 3.97 -17.02 12.69
N ASP A 308 3.42 -18.21 12.41
CA ASP A 308 3.19 -19.27 13.39
C ASP A 308 3.82 -20.61 12.99
N LEU A 309 3.87 -21.54 13.94
CA LEU A 309 4.59 -22.81 13.80
C LEU A 309 4.03 -23.66 12.65
N ASP A 310 2.70 -23.68 12.47
CA ASP A 310 2.04 -24.43 11.40
C ASP A 310 2.46 -23.91 10.02
N ALA A 311 2.45 -22.58 9.84
CA ALA A 311 2.86 -21.96 8.58
C ALA A 311 4.35 -22.18 8.29
N TYR A 312 5.19 -22.15 9.33
CA TYR A 312 6.61 -22.45 9.22
C TYR A 312 6.86 -23.92 8.84
N ASP A 313 6.25 -24.88 9.55
CA ASP A 313 6.37 -26.31 9.26
C ASP A 313 5.92 -26.62 7.83
N ARG A 314 4.81 -26.03 7.38
CA ARG A 314 4.34 -26.18 6.00
C ARG A 314 5.37 -25.70 4.99
N LEU A 315 5.95 -24.51 5.19
CA LEU A 315 6.97 -23.98 4.27
C LEU A 315 8.20 -24.90 4.23
N VAL A 316 8.69 -25.35 5.38
CA VAL A 316 9.85 -26.24 5.48
C VAL A 316 9.59 -27.56 4.75
N ARG A 317 8.44 -28.21 4.99
CA ARG A 317 8.09 -29.48 4.33
C ARG A 317 8.05 -29.35 2.80
N ILE A 318 7.48 -28.25 2.30
CA ILE A 318 7.44 -27.99 0.86
C ILE A 318 8.86 -27.72 0.35
N ALA A 319 9.63 -26.85 0.99
CA ALA A 319 11.00 -26.55 0.58
C ALA A 319 11.89 -27.81 0.49
N VAL A 320 11.82 -28.71 1.48
CA VAL A 320 12.55 -29.99 1.48
C VAL A 320 12.14 -30.87 0.29
N ARG A 321 10.85 -30.91 -0.06
CA ARG A 321 10.38 -31.64 -1.25
C ARG A 321 10.99 -31.07 -2.54
N TYR A 322 11.02 -29.75 -2.70
CA TYR A 322 11.63 -29.12 -3.88
C TYR A 322 13.14 -29.30 -3.94
N GLN A 323 13.81 -29.34 -2.79
CA GLN A 323 15.22 -29.71 -2.69
C GLN A 323 15.46 -31.16 -3.16
N ALA A 324 14.67 -32.12 -2.66
CA ALA A 324 14.79 -33.53 -3.05
C ALA A 324 14.53 -33.76 -4.55
N GLN A 325 13.70 -32.91 -5.17
CA GLN A 325 13.44 -32.90 -6.61
C GLN A 325 14.52 -32.16 -7.43
N GLY A 326 15.58 -31.64 -6.80
CA GLY A 326 16.65 -30.88 -7.47
C GLY A 326 16.23 -29.51 -8.00
N ARG A 327 15.05 -29.00 -7.60
CA ARG A 327 14.53 -27.70 -8.06
C ARG A 327 15.08 -26.52 -7.28
N ILE A 328 15.61 -26.78 -6.08
CA ILE A 328 16.36 -25.81 -5.27
C ILE A 328 17.81 -26.25 -5.28
N ARG A 329 18.68 -25.41 -5.85
CA ARG A 329 20.12 -25.67 -5.85
C ARG A 329 20.71 -25.45 -4.46
N ARG A 330 21.80 -26.16 -4.14
CA ARG A 330 22.41 -26.16 -2.80
C ARG A 330 22.80 -24.75 -2.34
N GLU A 331 23.25 -23.89 -3.25
CA GLU A 331 23.61 -22.49 -2.98
C GLU A 331 22.42 -21.59 -2.60
N ASN A 332 21.18 -22.02 -2.91
CA ASN A 332 19.97 -21.28 -2.57
C ASN A 332 19.29 -21.82 -1.30
N LEU A 333 19.84 -22.84 -0.65
CA LEU A 333 19.28 -23.36 0.59
C LEU A 333 19.53 -22.38 1.74
N PRO A 334 18.55 -22.15 2.62
CA PRO A 334 18.74 -21.27 3.76
C PRO A 334 19.79 -21.88 4.70
N GLY A 335 20.74 -21.06 5.15
CA GLY A 335 21.69 -21.44 6.18
C GLY A 335 21.01 -21.61 7.55
N SER A 336 21.73 -22.20 8.50
CA SER A 336 21.23 -22.36 9.88
C SER A 336 20.84 -21.03 10.53
N ASN A 337 21.57 -19.95 10.25
CA ASN A 337 21.26 -18.61 10.75
C ASN A 337 19.96 -18.06 10.17
N THR A 338 19.68 -18.29 8.87
CA THR A 338 18.43 -17.91 8.22
C THR A 338 17.23 -18.59 8.87
N LEU A 339 17.34 -19.89 9.13
CA LEU A 339 16.26 -20.66 9.76
C LEU A 339 16.02 -20.22 11.21
N LYS A 340 17.10 -19.96 11.97
CA LYS A 340 17.00 -19.41 13.33
C LYS A 340 16.31 -18.04 13.34
N GLU A 341 16.66 -17.17 12.39
CA GLU A 341 16.04 -15.85 12.26
C GLU A 341 14.54 -15.97 11.95
N VAL A 342 14.13 -16.85 11.02
CA VAL A 342 12.71 -17.12 10.75
C VAL A 342 12.01 -17.63 12.02
N MET A 343 12.58 -18.66 12.67
CA MET A 343 11.98 -19.26 13.88
C MET A 343 11.85 -18.28 15.04
N HIS A 344 12.73 -17.29 15.15
CA HIS A 344 12.64 -16.29 16.20
C HIS A 344 11.35 -15.47 16.14
N HIS A 345 10.81 -15.25 14.93
CA HIS A 345 9.58 -14.48 14.74
C HIS A 345 8.31 -15.35 14.72
N VAL A 346 8.48 -16.67 14.76
CA VAL A 346 7.38 -17.64 14.77
C VAL A 346 6.78 -17.73 16.16
N ARG A 347 5.46 -17.52 16.25
CA ARG A 347 4.68 -17.70 17.47
C ARG A 347 4.37 -19.19 17.68
N VAL A 348 4.49 -19.62 18.93
CA VAL A 348 4.18 -20.99 19.39
C VAL A 348 2.76 -21.03 19.95
#